data_AF-A0A932ZDB4-F1
#
_entry.id   AF-A0A932ZDB4-F1
#
_cell.length_a   1.000
_cell.length_b   1.000
_cell.length_c   1.000
_cell.angle_alpha   90.00
_cell.angle_beta   90.00
_cell.angle_gamma   90.00
#
_symmetry.space_group_name_H-M   'P 1'
#
loop_
_entity.id
_entity.type
_entity.pdbx_description
1 polymer ?
#
loop_
_entity_poly.entity_id
_entity_poly.type
_entity_poly.pdbx_seq_one_letter_code
_entity_poly.pdbx_strand_id
1 'polypeptide(L)' 'CLASGKYDRHIQEDYQSAVASGGRGTPWSIIISKNGKTYPFSGAQPYAAVKQLVDLALQEK' A
#
# COMPACT_ATOMS: atom_id res chain seq x y z
N CYS A 1 -22.84 10.43 -8.72
CA CYS A 1 -21.60 9.69 -8.43
C CYS A 1 -21.87 8.20 -8.23
N LEU A 2 -22.64 7.80 -7.20
CA LEU A 2 -22.95 6.40 -6.94
C LEU A 2 -23.87 5.78 -8.01
N ALA A 3 -25.07 6.35 -8.21
CA ALA A 3 -26.04 5.82 -9.18
C ALA A 3 -25.57 5.84 -10.64
N SER A 4 -24.58 6.67 -10.97
CA SER A 4 -24.02 6.80 -12.32
C SER A 4 -22.82 5.87 -12.58
N GLY A 5 -22.39 5.09 -11.58
CA GLY A 5 -21.20 4.22 -11.69
C GLY A 5 -19.90 4.97 -12.04
N LYS A 6 -19.83 6.28 -11.77
CA LYS A 6 -18.77 7.16 -12.30
C LYS A 6 -17.36 6.66 -11.94
N TYR A 7 -17.22 5.98 -10.81
CA TYR A 7 -15.94 5.53 -10.26
C TYR A 7 -15.78 4.02 -10.25
N ASP A 8 -16.72 3.24 -10.80
CA ASP A 8 -16.72 1.77 -10.67
C ASP A 8 -15.43 1.17 -11.24
N ARG A 9 -15.00 1.64 -12.42
CA ARG A 9 -13.72 1.25 -13.03
C ARG A 9 -12.53 1.58 -12.12
N HIS A 10 -12.49 2.78 -11.56
CA HIS A 10 -11.38 3.22 -10.72
C HIS A 10 -11.30 2.39 -9.43
N ILE A 11 -12.44 2.13 -8.78
CA ILE A 11 -12.53 1.26 -7.60
C ILE A 11 -12.04 -0.16 -7.94
N GLN A 12 -12.46 -0.68 -9.09
CA GLN A 12 -12.03 -2.01 -9.55
C GLN A 12 -10.52 -2.07 -9.82
N GLU A 13 -9.94 -1.02 -10.41
CA GLU A 13 -8.50 -0.89 -10.64
C GLU A 13 -7.71 -0.84 -9.32
N ASP A 14 -8.16 -0.04 -8.36
CA ASP A 14 -7.53 0.06 -7.04
C ASP A 14 -7.60 -1.27 -6.27
N TYR A 15 -8.74 -1.97 -6.34
CA TYR A 15 -8.88 -3.31 -5.77
C TYR A 15 -7.90 -4.30 -6.40
N GLN A 16 -7.79 -4.34 -7.73
CA GLN A 16 -6.86 -5.24 -8.42
C GLN A 16 -5.41 -4.88 -8.12
N SER A 17 -5.08 -3.60 -7.99
CA SER A 17 -3.76 -3.14 -7.56
C SER A 17 -3.41 -3.64 -6.15
N ALA A 18 -4.35 -3.57 -5.21
CA ALA A 18 -4.16 -4.11 -3.86
C ALA A 18 -3.91 -5.63 -3.89
N VAL A 19 -4.68 -6.39 -4.66
CA VAL A 19 -4.51 -7.85 -4.80
C VAL A 19 -3.17 -8.19 -5.46
N ALA A 20 -2.84 -7.54 -6.58
CA ALA A 20 -1.61 -7.76 -7.34
C ALA A 20 -0.36 -7.42 -6.53
N SER A 21 -0.44 -6.44 -5.63
CA SER A 21 0.64 -6.08 -4.72
C SER A 21 0.76 -7.00 -3.48
N GLY A 22 -0.13 -7.97 -3.32
CA GLY A 22 -0.10 -8.97 -2.24
C GLY A 22 -1.03 -8.69 -1.06
N GLY A 23 -1.89 -7.67 -1.14
CA GLY A 23 -2.86 -7.33 -0.12
C GLY A 23 -3.94 -8.41 0.06
N ARG A 24 -4.18 -8.80 1.32
CA ARG A 24 -5.18 -9.83 1.70
C ARG A 24 -6.16 -9.36 2.78
N GLY A 25 -6.07 -8.09 3.16
CA GLY A 25 -6.83 -7.48 4.24
C GLY A 25 -6.46 -6.02 4.37
N THR A 26 -7.18 -5.31 5.24
CA THR A 26 -6.98 -3.87 5.45
C THR A 26 -6.61 -3.57 6.91
N PRO A 27 -5.83 -2.51 7.18
CA PRO A 27 -5.06 -1.71 6.22
C PRO A 27 -3.97 -2.52 5.50
N TRP A 28 -3.71 -2.19 4.23
CA TRP A 28 -2.57 -2.67 3.46
C TRP A 28 -1.73 -1.46 3.05
N SER A 29 -0.44 -1.50 3.32
CA SER A 29 0.46 -0.37 3.05
C SER A 29 1.78 -0.86 2.50
N ILE A 30 2.35 -0.08 1.59
CA ILE A 30 3.62 -0.40 0.92
C ILE A 30 4.50 0.84 0.98
N ILE A 31 5.64 0.73 1.64
CA ILE A 31 6.69 1.75 1.55
C ILE A 31 7.55 1.41 0.33
N ILE A 32 7.80 2.39 -0.53
CA ILE A 32 8.59 2.24 -1.75
C ILE A 32 9.82 3.16 -1.60
N SER A 33 11.02 2.57 -1.61
CA SER A 33 12.27 3.34 -1.58
C SER A 33 12.53 4.03 -2.93
N LYS A 34 13.53 4.91 -2.98
CA LYS A 34 13.92 5.62 -4.22
C LYS A 34 14.34 4.68 -5.35
N ASN A 35 14.95 3.54 -5.03
CA ASN A 35 15.36 2.53 -6.00
C ASN A 35 14.26 1.51 -6.34
N GLY A 36 13.04 1.73 -5.86
CA GLY A 36 11.88 0.89 -6.16
C GLY A 36 11.74 -0.35 -5.28
N LYS A 37 12.63 -0.58 -4.31
CA LYS A 37 12.48 -1.67 -3.34
C LYS A 37 11.27 -1.41 -2.45
N THR A 38 10.46 -2.45 -2.24
CA THR A 38 9.20 -2.37 -1.52
C THR A 38 9.27 -3.03 -0.14
N TYR A 39 8.59 -2.42 0.82
CA TYR A 39 8.41 -2.91 2.18
C TYR A 39 6.90 -2.95 2.49
N PRO A 40 6.21 -4.00 2.03
CA PRO A 40 4.78 -4.15 2.28
C PRO A 40 4.51 -4.60 3.72
N PHE A 41 3.43 -4.09 4.32
CA PHE A 41 2.93 -4.55 5.62
C PHE A 41 1.40 -4.51 5.69
N SER A 42 0.85 -5.41 6.51
CA SER A 42 -0.58 -5.59 6.70
C SER A 42 -1.01 -5.24 8.12
N GLY A 43 -2.25 -4.78 8.26
CA GLY A 43 -2.88 -4.42 9.51
C GLY A 43 -2.44 -3.05 10.03
N ALA A 44 -3.14 -2.61 11.08
CA ALA A 44 -2.74 -1.41 11.81
C ALA A 44 -1.48 -1.72 12.64
N GLN A 45 -0.38 -1.06 12.30
CA GLN A 45 0.91 -1.24 12.98
C GLN A 45 1.20 -0.07 13.93
N PRO A 46 1.87 -0.30 15.07
CA PRO A 46 2.33 0.78 15.94
C PRO A 46 3.29 1.73 15.22
N TYR A 47 3.30 3.00 15.62
CA TYR A 47 4.17 4.04 15.05
C TYR A 47 5.64 3.60 14.98
N ALA A 48 6.18 2.99 16.04
CA ALA A 48 7.58 2.57 16.09
C ALA A 48 7.92 1.55 14.99
N ALA A 49 7.03 0.59 14.73
CA ALA A 49 7.22 -0.42 13.69
C ALA A 49 7.20 0.21 12.29
N VAL A 50 6.25 1.12 12.04
CA VAL A 50 6.19 1.87 10.77
C VAL A 50 7.44 2.73 10.58
N LYS A 51 7.88 3.45 11.62
CA LYS A 51 9.09 4.27 11.57
C LYS A 51 10.32 3.43 11.21
N GLN A 52 10.48 2.25 11.82
CA GLN A 52 11.61 1.38 11.51
C GLN A 52 11.65 0.96 10.03
N LEU A 53 10.50 0.63 9.43
CA LEU A 53 10.43 0.30 8.01
C LEU A 53 10.76 1.50 7.11
N VAL A 54 10.33 2.71 7.49
CA VAL A 54 10.68 3.94 6.78
C VAL A 54 12.18 4.22 6.87
N ASP A 55 12.78 4.10 8.06
CA ASP A 55 14.22 4.32 8.26
C ASP A 55 15.03 3.32 7.41
N LEU A 56 14.61 2.06 7.30
CA LEU A 56 15.22 1.07 6.41
C LEU A 56 15.09 1.46 4.93
N ALA A 57 13.91 1.89 4.49
CA ALA A 57 13.69 2.31 3.10
C ALA A 57 14.53 3.54 2.71
N LEU A 58 14.85 4.42 3.66
CA LEU A 58 15.71 5.59 3.45
C LEU A 58 17.20 5.25 3.31
N GLN A 59 17.64 4.07 3.77
CA GLN A 59 19.04 3.62 3.66
C GLN A 59 19.36 3.02 2.28
N GLU A 60 18.32 2.67 1.51
CA GLU A 60 18.46 2.17 0.15
C GLU A 60 18.97 3.29 -0.78
N LYS A 61 20.11 3.04 -1.43
CA LYS A 61 20.75 3.97 -2.38
C LYS A 61 20.08 3.94 -3.74
#